data_AF-A0A381X3S8-F1
#
_entry.id   AF-A0A381X3S8-F1
#
_cell.length_a   1.000
_cell.length_b   1.000
_cell.length_c   1.000
_cell.angle_alpha   90.00
_cell.angle_beta   90.00
_cell.angle_gamma   90.00
#
_symmetry.space_group_name_H-M   'P 1'
#
loop_
_entity.id
_entity.type
_entity.pdbx_description
1 polymer ?
#
loop_
_entity_poly.entity_id
_entity_poly.type
_entity_poly.pdbx_seq_one_letter_code
_entity_poly.pdbx_strand_id
1 'polypeptide(L)'
;VYLALLLVLSAIIIPKWNSLVGWESSPLYMPNITKIYLSTLVIFFIGLLIINKLLLKKITSPFFSNMLKTAILISLFYVFFRWNEVIAGWVEDSVWYIPNITKIYVLSILLASIIYRGLYFPLKNKIEKEFLFPFRWIQVGLVGLLLDLAKTPGYIIGSLMIPYKKGKGKGK
;
A
#
# COMPACT_ATOMS: atom_id res chain seq x y z
N VAL A 1 -3.30 1.83 -14.99
CA VAL A 1 -4.05 0.56 -15.17
C VAL A 1 -3.12 -0.61 -15.47
N TYR A 2 -2.36 -0.56 -16.58
CA TYR A 2 -1.44 -1.64 -16.97
C TYR A 2 -0.41 -2.04 -15.90
N LEU A 3 0.21 -1.08 -15.20
CA LEU A 3 1.16 -1.39 -14.11
C LEU A 3 0.51 -2.17 -12.96
N ALA A 4 -0.68 -1.78 -12.54
CA ALA A 4 -1.39 -2.48 -11.46
C ALA A 4 -1.78 -3.90 -11.88
N LEU A 5 -2.25 -4.06 -13.12
CA LEU A 5 -2.61 -5.36 -13.68
C LEU A 5 -1.37 -6.28 -13.81
N LEU A 6 -0.24 -5.72 -14.24
CA LEU A 6 1.05 -6.41 -14.30
C LEU A 6 1.52 -6.85 -12.89
N LEU A 7 1.41 -5.97 -11.90
CA LEU A 7 1.77 -6.31 -10.51
C LEU A 7 0.92 -7.47 -9.99
N VAL A 8 -0.40 -7.42 -10.20
CA VAL A 8 -1.32 -8.50 -9.80
C VAL A 8 -0.97 -9.82 -10.51
N LEU A 9 -0.77 -9.79 -11.83
CA LEU A 9 -0.37 -10.98 -12.59
C LEU A 9 0.96 -11.55 -12.10
N SER A 10 1.95 -10.68 -11.85
CA SER A 10 3.26 -11.09 -11.35
C SER A 10 3.16 -11.75 -9.97
N ALA A 11 2.29 -11.25 -9.10
CA ALA A 11 2.08 -11.78 -7.74
C ALA A 11 1.38 -13.14 -7.75
N ILE A 12 0.66 -13.48 -8.81
CA ILE A 12 0.02 -14.79 -8.99
C ILE A 12 1.00 -15.79 -9.61
N ILE A 13 1.71 -15.38 -10.66
CA ILE A 13 2.54 -16.27 -11.48
C ILE A 13 3.87 -16.59 -10.79
N ILE A 14 4.60 -15.57 -10.33
CA ILE A 14 6.00 -15.75 -9.91
C ILE A 14 6.11 -16.65 -8.67
N PRO A 15 5.28 -16.51 -7.61
CA PRO A 15 5.32 -17.44 -6.48
C PRO A 15 5.05 -18.91 -6.85
N LYS A 16 4.31 -19.16 -7.94
CA LYS A 16 3.95 -20.49 -8.42
C LYS A 16 4.87 -21.00 -9.54
N TRP A 17 5.90 -20.25 -9.89
CA TRP A 17 6.75 -20.54 -11.04
C TRP A 17 7.30 -21.97 -11.05
N ASN A 18 7.90 -22.43 -9.94
CA ASN A 18 8.45 -23.79 -9.86
C ASN A 18 7.39 -24.88 -10.08
N SER A 19 6.15 -24.64 -9.64
CA SER A 19 5.03 -25.54 -9.91
C SER A 19 4.61 -25.54 -11.37
N LEU A 20 4.82 -24.44 -12.11
CA LEU A 20 4.50 -24.34 -13.53
C LEU A 20 5.57 -24.97 -14.42
N VAL A 21 6.85 -24.87 -14.02
CA VAL A 21 7.97 -25.36 -14.85
C VAL A 21 8.38 -26.80 -14.60
N GLY A 22 7.89 -27.44 -13.53
CA GLY A 22 8.18 -28.86 -13.22
C GLY A 22 9.26 -29.07 -12.15
N TRP A 23 9.46 -28.10 -11.24
CA TRP A 23 10.43 -28.17 -10.14
C TRP A 23 11.84 -28.54 -10.61
N GLU A 24 12.55 -29.39 -9.86
CA GLU A 24 13.97 -29.73 -10.05
C GLU A 24 14.28 -30.44 -11.38
N SER A 25 13.26 -31.00 -12.06
CA SER A 25 13.43 -31.62 -13.37
C SER A 25 13.64 -30.60 -14.50
N SER A 26 13.37 -29.33 -14.24
CA SER A 26 13.36 -28.27 -15.24
C SER A 26 14.60 -27.38 -15.16
N PRO A 27 15.22 -27.03 -16.31
CA PRO A 27 16.30 -26.04 -16.34
C PRO A 27 15.88 -24.65 -15.83
N LEU A 28 14.57 -24.38 -15.78
CA LEU A 28 13.99 -23.10 -15.33
C LEU A 28 13.67 -23.07 -13.83
N TYR A 29 14.08 -24.10 -13.08
CA TYR A 29 13.91 -24.16 -11.63
C TYR A 29 14.65 -23.01 -10.93
N MET A 30 13.94 -22.30 -10.06
CA MET A 30 14.53 -21.24 -9.25
C MET A 30 14.28 -21.52 -7.76
N PRO A 31 15.31 -21.90 -6.98
CA PRO A 31 15.15 -22.11 -5.55
C PRO A 31 14.74 -20.81 -4.86
N ASN A 32 13.88 -20.91 -3.84
CA ASN A 32 13.41 -19.76 -3.04
C ASN A 32 12.77 -18.61 -3.85
N ILE A 33 12.16 -18.91 -5.00
CA ILE A 33 11.59 -17.89 -5.90
C ILE A 33 10.64 -16.90 -5.22
N THR A 34 9.82 -17.37 -4.27
CA THR A 34 8.90 -16.50 -3.53
C THR A 34 9.64 -15.49 -2.64
N LYS A 35 10.74 -15.90 -1.99
CA LYS A 35 11.58 -15.01 -1.18
C LYS A 35 12.22 -13.94 -2.05
N ILE A 36 12.82 -14.35 -3.18
CA ILE A 36 13.46 -13.46 -4.14
C ILE A 36 12.44 -12.45 -4.68
N TYR A 37 11.25 -12.91 -5.05
CA TYR A 37 10.17 -12.06 -5.55
C TYR A 37 9.71 -11.01 -4.52
N LEU A 38 9.43 -11.41 -3.27
CA LEU A 38 9.00 -10.45 -2.26
C LEU A 38 10.08 -9.39 -1.97
N SER A 39 11.34 -9.80 -1.83
CA SER A 39 12.46 -8.87 -1.58
C SER A 39 12.66 -7.89 -2.73
N THR A 40 12.64 -8.37 -3.97
CA THR A 40 12.77 -7.50 -5.17
C THR A 40 11.60 -6.53 -5.30
N LEU A 41 10.39 -6.97 -4.97
CA LEU A 41 9.19 -6.15 -5.01
C LEU A 41 9.24 -5.02 -3.95
N VAL A 42 9.79 -5.26 -2.76
CA VAL A 42 10.04 -4.20 -1.75
C VAL A 42 11.03 -3.16 -2.27
N ILE A 43 12.17 -3.60 -2.81
CA ILE A 43 13.20 -2.70 -3.35
C ILE A 43 12.63 -1.85 -4.50
N PHE A 44 11.87 -2.49 -5.40
CA PHE A 44 11.22 -1.81 -6.51
C PHE A 44 10.27 -0.71 -6.03
N PHE A 45 9.45 -0.97 -5.00
CA PHE A 45 8.55 0.06 -4.46
C PHE A 45 9.26 1.19 -3.75
N ILE A 46 10.33 0.92 -3.00
CA ILE A 46 11.15 1.98 -2.39
C ILE A 46 11.73 2.87 -3.49
N GLY A 47 12.29 2.27 -4.55
CA GLY A 47 12.78 2.99 -5.72
C GLY A 47 11.71 3.86 -6.38
N LEU A 48 10.51 3.31 -6.59
CA LEU A 48 9.38 4.06 -7.14
C LEU A 48 8.94 5.23 -6.25
N LEU A 49 8.94 5.09 -4.92
CA LEU A 49 8.60 6.20 -4.01
C LEU A 49 9.63 7.34 -4.11
N ILE A 50 10.92 7.00 -4.18
CA ILE A 50 12.02 7.96 -4.31
C ILE A 50 11.90 8.69 -5.66
N ILE A 51 11.78 7.95 -6.76
CA ILE A 51 11.65 8.51 -8.11
C ILE A 51 10.38 9.36 -8.22
N ASN A 52 9.25 8.92 -7.65
CA ASN A 52 8.01 9.69 -7.68
C ASN A 52 8.13 11.02 -6.92
N LYS A 53 8.83 11.01 -5.77
CA LYS A 53 9.07 12.23 -4.98
C LYS A 53 10.04 13.19 -5.67
N LEU A 54 11.12 12.68 -6.26
CA LEU A 54 12.22 13.47 -6.82
C LEU A 54 12.00 13.92 -8.27
N LEU A 55 11.52 13.02 -9.13
CA LEU A 55 11.50 13.22 -10.59
C LEU A 55 10.09 13.41 -11.14
N LEU A 56 9.15 12.55 -10.76
CA LEU A 56 7.86 12.44 -11.46
C LEU A 56 6.77 13.38 -10.93
N LYS A 57 6.98 14.04 -9.79
CA LYS A 57 6.00 14.97 -9.20
C LYS A 57 5.63 16.14 -10.12
N LYS A 58 6.53 16.54 -11.02
CA LYS A 58 6.32 17.66 -11.97
C LYS A 58 5.63 17.24 -13.27
N ILE A 59 5.67 15.96 -13.62
CA ILE A 59 5.30 15.45 -14.96
C ILE A 59 4.01 14.61 -14.89
N THR A 60 3.77 13.93 -13.77
CA THR A 60 2.66 12.97 -13.66
C THR A 60 1.35 13.63 -13.28
N SER A 61 0.25 13.14 -13.87
CA SER A 61 -1.08 13.56 -13.48
C SER A 61 -1.39 13.17 -12.02
N PRO A 62 -2.19 13.97 -11.28
CA PRO A 62 -2.56 13.66 -9.91
C PRO A 62 -3.21 12.27 -9.76
N PHE A 63 -4.00 11.89 -10.77
CA PHE A 63 -4.64 10.58 -10.86
C PHE A 63 -3.62 9.43 -10.88
N PHE A 64 -2.61 9.51 -11.75
CA PHE A 64 -1.59 8.48 -11.86
C PHE A 64 -0.75 8.36 -10.58
N SER A 65 -0.36 9.50 -10.00
CA SER A 65 0.41 9.51 -8.74
C SER A 65 -0.35 8.86 -7.59
N ASN A 66 -1.67 9.11 -7.48
CA ASN A 66 -2.49 8.50 -6.44
C ASN A 66 -2.72 7.00 -6.69
N MET A 67 -2.93 6.58 -7.93
CA MET A 67 -3.03 5.16 -8.30
C MET A 67 -1.75 4.39 -7.97
N LEU A 68 -0.58 4.99 -8.21
CA LEU A 68 0.70 4.37 -7.87
C LEU A 68 0.87 4.23 -6.34
N LYS A 69 0.53 5.26 -5.57
CA LYS A 69 0.57 5.20 -4.10
C LYS A 69 -0.36 4.13 -3.53
N THR A 70 -1.58 3.98 -4.06
CA THR A 70 -2.51 2.94 -3.61
C THR A 70 -2.01 1.53 -3.96
N ALA A 71 -1.45 1.34 -5.16
CA ALA A 71 -0.85 0.06 -5.56
C ALA A 71 0.32 -0.32 -4.64
N ILE A 72 1.19 0.64 -4.30
CA ILE A 72 2.30 0.42 -3.36
C ILE A 72 1.77 0.02 -1.98
N LEU A 73 0.76 0.74 -1.47
CA LEU A 73 0.18 0.45 -0.14
C LEU A 73 -0.38 -0.97 -0.05
N ILE A 74 -1.16 -1.40 -1.07
CA ILE A 74 -1.74 -2.75 -1.13
C ILE A 74 -0.64 -3.81 -1.23
N SER A 75 0.39 -3.55 -2.03
CA SER A 75 1.46 -4.53 -2.24
C SER A 75 2.37 -4.67 -1.01
N LEU A 76 2.64 -3.57 -0.29
CA LEU A 76 3.35 -3.63 1.00
C LEU A 76 2.56 -4.43 2.03
N PHE A 77 1.23 -4.25 2.09
CA PHE A 77 0.38 -5.09 2.94
C PHE A 77 0.56 -6.59 2.62
N TYR A 78 0.58 -6.96 1.33
CA TYR A 78 0.82 -8.35 0.92
C TYR A 78 2.19 -8.88 1.36
N VAL A 79 3.25 -8.08 1.25
CA VAL A 79 4.60 -8.45 1.71
C VAL A 79 4.60 -8.73 3.21
N PHE A 80 4.10 -7.79 4.03
CA PHE A 80 4.09 -7.96 5.48
C PHE A 80 3.18 -9.12 5.92
N PHE A 81 2.08 -9.36 5.19
CA PHE A 81 1.20 -10.50 5.43
C PHE A 81 1.90 -11.84 5.22
N ARG A 82 2.71 -11.96 4.16
CA ARG A 82 3.45 -13.19 3.81
C ARG A 82 4.83 -13.29 4.45
N TRP A 83 5.29 -12.28 5.18
CA TRP A 83 6.68 -12.17 5.64
C TRP A 83 7.13 -13.36 6.48
N ASN A 84 6.42 -13.68 7.57
CA ASN A 84 6.84 -14.77 8.45
C ASN A 84 6.78 -16.12 7.75
N GLU A 85 5.78 -16.35 6.89
CA GLU A 85 5.65 -17.58 6.11
C GLU A 85 6.79 -17.74 5.10
N VAL A 86 7.05 -16.70 4.32
CA VAL A 86 7.95 -16.80 3.17
C VAL A 86 9.40 -16.55 3.56
N ILE A 87 9.68 -15.52 4.35
CA ILE A 87 11.06 -15.13 4.71
C ILE A 87 11.55 -15.95 5.90
N ALA A 88 10.80 -15.93 7.01
CA ALA A 88 11.20 -16.60 8.25
C ALA A 88 10.84 -18.09 8.30
N GLY A 89 9.97 -18.57 7.40
CA GLY A 89 9.49 -19.96 7.43
C GLY A 89 8.69 -20.32 8.68
N TRP A 90 8.11 -19.34 9.37
CA TRP A 90 7.52 -19.46 10.70
C TRP A 90 8.46 -20.01 11.78
N VAL A 91 9.77 -20.01 11.54
CA VAL A 91 10.77 -20.43 12.53
C VAL A 91 10.95 -19.29 13.53
N GLU A 92 10.50 -19.47 14.76
CA GLU A 92 10.53 -18.41 15.79
C GLU A 92 11.95 -17.99 16.17
N ASP A 93 12.91 -18.91 16.13
CA ASP A 93 14.33 -18.65 16.38
C ASP A 93 15.04 -17.94 15.21
N SER A 94 14.34 -17.74 14.09
CA SER A 94 14.91 -17.04 12.93
C SER A 94 15.09 -15.56 13.23
N VAL A 95 16.26 -15.02 12.89
CA VAL A 95 16.55 -13.57 12.95
C VAL A 95 15.52 -12.74 12.16
N TRP A 96 14.90 -13.35 11.13
CA TRP A 96 13.92 -12.69 10.28
C TRP A 96 12.48 -12.81 10.77
N TYR A 97 12.23 -13.57 11.85
CA TYR A 97 10.91 -13.73 12.42
C TYR A 97 10.51 -12.49 13.20
N ILE A 98 9.35 -11.92 12.85
CA ILE A 98 8.78 -10.78 13.57
C ILE A 98 7.40 -11.20 14.08
N PRO A 99 7.24 -11.40 15.40
CA PRO A 99 5.95 -11.72 15.98
C PRO A 99 4.92 -10.64 15.63
N ASN A 100 3.71 -11.04 15.23
CA ASN A 100 2.60 -10.12 14.93
C ASN A 100 2.92 -9.01 13.89
N ILE A 101 3.82 -9.26 12.94
CA ILE A 101 4.27 -8.26 11.94
C ILE A 101 3.13 -7.54 11.21
N THR A 102 2.04 -8.23 10.88
CA THR A 102 0.86 -7.64 10.24
C THR A 102 0.14 -6.64 11.13
N LYS A 103 0.01 -6.93 12.42
CA LYS A 103 -0.60 -6.03 13.40
C LYS A 103 0.25 -4.79 13.57
N ILE A 104 1.57 -4.95 13.65
CA ILE A 104 2.53 -3.83 13.72
C ILE A 104 2.38 -2.92 12.49
N TYR A 105 2.34 -3.51 11.28
CA TYR A 105 2.15 -2.76 10.04
C TYR A 105 0.83 -1.98 10.03
N VAL A 106 -0.30 -2.62 10.33
CA VAL A 106 -1.61 -1.95 10.36
C VAL A 106 -1.63 -0.84 11.42
N LEU A 107 -1.11 -1.11 12.62
CA LEU A 107 -1.03 -0.11 13.69
C LEU A 107 -0.19 1.10 13.26
N SER A 108 0.95 0.87 12.58
CA SER A 108 1.80 1.94 12.08
C SER A 108 1.08 2.85 11.07
N ILE A 109 0.24 2.28 10.19
CA ILE A 109 -0.56 3.06 9.23
C ILE A 109 -1.60 3.90 9.97
N LEU A 110 -2.29 3.32 10.96
CA LEU A 110 -3.29 4.03 11.76
C LEU A 110 -2.65 5.18 12.54
N LEU A 111 -1.49 4.94 13.18
CA LEU A 111 -0.74 5.97 13.89
C LEU A 111 -0.26 7.08 12.94
N ALA A 112 0.27 6.73 11.77
CA ALA A 112 0.68 7.70 10.76
C ALA A 112 -0.52 8.55 10.29
N SER A 113 -1.70 7.95 10.15
CA SER A 113 -2.94 8.67 9.81
C SER A 113 -3.37 9.63 10.92
N ILE A 114 -3.34 9.20 12.19
CA ILE A 114 -3.64 10.06 13.36
C ILE A 114 -2.65 11.22 13.43
N ILE A 115 -1.35 10.98 13.24
CA ILE A 115 -0.34 12.04 13.21
C ILE A 115 -0.58 13.00 12.04
N TYR A 116 -0.90 12.46 10.86
CA TYR A 116 -1.18 13.28 9.68
C TYR A 116 -2.40 14.19 9.90
N ARG A 117 -3.51 13.64 10.39
CA ARG A 117 -4.77 14.36 10.63
C ARG A 117 -4.73 15.26 11.86
N GLY A 118 -4.05 14.84 12.92
CA GLY A 118 -3.99 15.51 14.19
C GLY A 118 -2.92 16.59 14.28
N LEU A 119 -1.79 16.42 13.59
CA LEU A 119 -0.66 17.37 13.65
C LEU A 119 -0.37 18.00 12.28
N TYR A 120 -0.02 17.20 11.27
CA TYR A 120 0.45 17.75 10.00
C TYR A 120 -0.59 18.63 9.31
N PHE A 121 -1.83 18.15 9.20
CA PHE A 121 -2.91 18.88 8.52
C PHE A 121 -3.30 20.17 9.27
N PRO A 122 -3.53 20.17 10.60
CA PRO A 122 -3.82 21.40 11.34
C PRO A 122 -2.70 22.44 11.29
N LEU A 123 -1.45 22.01 11.49
CA LEU A 123 -0.29 22.91 11.48
C LEU A 123 -0.05 23.52 10.09
N LYS A 124 -0.26 22.73 9.02
CA LYS A 124 -0.19 23.24 7.65
C LYS A 124 -1.25 24.31 7.36
N ASN A 125 -2.41 24.21 8.00
CA ASN A 125 -3.49 25.19 7.90
C ASN A 125 -3.40 26.31 8.95
N LYS A 126 -2.23 26.47 9.61
CA LYS A 126 -1.93 27.54 10.58
C LYS A 126 -2.86 27.55 11.81
N ILE A 127 -3.38 26.39 12.22
CA ILE A 127 -4.05 26.26 13.52
C ILE A 127 -3.03 26.47 14.64
N GLU A 128 -3.42 27.23 15.67
CA GLU A 128 -2.59 27.55 16.83
C GLU A 128 -2.07 26.27 17.52
N LYS A 129 -0.80 26.29 17.92
CA LYS A 129 -0.15 25.13 18.56
C LYS A 129 -0.72 24.92 19.96
N GLU A 130 -1.08 26.01 20.62
CA GLU A 130 -1.72 26.08 21.92
C GLU A 130 -3.06 25.32 21.93
N PHE A 131 -3.75 25.27 20.79
CA PHE A 131 -4.97 24.49 20.63
C PHE A 131 -4.71 22.98 20.52
N LEU A 132 -3.58 22.56 19.94
CA LEU A 132 -3.29 21.16 19.63
C LEU A 132 -2.59 20.44 20.78
N PHE A 133 -1.65 21.12 21.42
CA PHE A 133 -0.83 20.56 22.49
C PHE A 133 -1.50 20.76 23.86
N PRO A 134 -1.26 19.87 24.83
CA PRO A 134 -0.40 18.68 24.72
C PRO A 134 -1.06 17.45 24.06
N PHE A 135 -2.40 17.28 24.16
CA PHE A 135 -3.06 16.01 23.79
C PHE A 135 -4.26 16.15 22.82
N ARG A 136 -4.73 17.37 22.53
CA ARG A 136 -5.91 17.59 21.66
C ARG A 136 -5.69 17.11 20.22
N TRP A 137 -4.44 17.13 19.74
CA TRP A 137 -4.08 16.59 18.43
C TRP A 137 -4.47 15.11 18.26
N ILE A 138 -4.47 14.31 19.34
CA ILE A 138 -4.89 12.90 19.29
C ILE A 138 -6.39 12.81 18.99
N GLN A 139 -7.21 13.60 19.69
CA GLN A 139 -8.66 13.64 19.48
C GLN A 139 -9.00 14.11 18.07
N VAL A 140 -8.37 15.20 17.61
CA VAL A 140 -8.52 15.71 16.24
C VAL A 140 -8.11 14.65 15.21
N GLY A 141 -6.99 13.96 15.45
CA GLY A 141 -6.50 12.90 14.59
C GLY A 141 -7.46 11.71 14.51
N LEU A 142 -8.00 11.26 15.66
CA LEU A 142 -8.98 10.18 15.74
C LEU A 142 -10.29 10.53 15.03
N VAL A 143 -10.84 11.72 15.29
CA VAL A 143 -12.04 12.20 14.60
C VAL A 143 -11.80 12.28 13.09
N GLY A 144 -10.65 12.81 12.67
CA GLY A 144 -10.26 12.85 11.26
C GLY A 144 -10.19 11.47 10.62
N LEU A 145 -9.58 10.50 11.31
CA LEU A 145 -9.48 9.12 10.86
C LEU A 145 -10.86 8.45 10.75
N LEU A 146 -11.72 8.62 11.75
CA LEU A 146 -13.08 8.07 11.72
C LEU A 146 -13.92 8.65 10.57
N LEU A 147 -13.80 9.96 10.33
CA LEU A 147 -14.45 10.62 9.20
C LEU A 147 -13.94 10.09 7.85
N ASP A 148 -12.63 9.81 7.73
CA ASP A 148 -12.06 9.23 6.52
C ASP A 148 -12.58 7.81 6.27
N LEU A 149 -12.63 6.97 7.31
CA LEU A 149 -13.19 5.63 7.23
C LEU A 149 -14.67 5.66 6.85
N ALA A 150 -15.45 6.56 7.45
CA ALA A 150 -16.87 6.72 7.14
C ALA A 150 -17.13 7.18 5.69
N LYS A 151 -16.24 8.01 5.12
CA LYS A 151 -16.35 8.48 3.73
C LYS A 151 -15.90 7.46 2.69
N THR A 152 -15.05 6.52 3.08
CA THR A 152 -14.41 5.58 2.14
C THR A 152 -15.43 4.78 1.31
N PRO A 153 -16.49 4.17 1.90
CA PRO A 153 -17.53 3.50 1.11
C PRO A 153 -18.22 4.43 0.10
N GLY A 154 -18.50 5.66 0.50
CA GLY A 154 -19.11 6.68 -0.37
C GLY A 154 -18.22 7.03 -1.58
N TYR A 155 -16.91 7.15 -1.37
CA TYR A 155 -15.95 7.37 -2.46
C TYR A 155 -15.85 6.17 -3.40
N ILE A 156 -15.86 4.94 -2.87
CA ILE A 156 -15.85 3.72 -3.68
C ILE A 156 -17.10 3.65 -4.56
N ILE A 157 -18.29 3.76 -3.96
CA ILE A 157 -19.57 3.72 -4.67
C ILE A 157 -19.65 4.86 -5.71
N GLY A 158 -19.28 6.08 -5.31
CA GLY A 158 -19.25 7.23 -6.20
C GLY A 158 -18.35 7.00 -7.42
N SER A 159 -17.15 6.46 -7.20
CA SER A 159 -16.22 6.15 -8.29
C SER A 159 -16.75 5.11 -9.28
N LEU A 160 -17.53 4.12 -8.80
CA LEU A 160 -18.15 3.09 -9.64
C LEU A 160 -19.34 3.64 -10.45
N MET A 161 -20.08 4.61 -9.91
CA MET A 161 -21.28 5.16 -10.56
C MET A 161 -20.98 6.24 -11.61
N ILE A 162 -19.87 6.97 -11.51
CA ILE A 162 -19.52 8.07 -12.44
C ILE A 162 -19.42 7.62 -13.92
N PRO A 163 -18.75 6.50 -14.26
CA PRO A 163 -18.71 6.00 -15.64
C PRO A 163 -20.11 5.69 -16.20
N TYR A 164 -21.00 5.16 -15.36
CA TYR A 164 -22.36 4.78 -15.76
C TYR A 164 -23.23 5.98 -16.14
N LYS A 165 -23.15 7.10 -15.40
CA LYS A 165 -23.88 8.33 -15.74
C LYS A 165 -23.36 9.00 -17.02
N LYS A 166 -22.05 8.95 -17.28
CA LYS A 166 -21.44 9.55 -18.47
C LYS A 166 -21.83 8.81 -19.77
N GLY A 167 -22.16 7.52 -19.69
CA GLY A 167 -22.68 6.72 -20.80
C GLY A 167 -24.14 7.05 -21.17
N LYS A 168 -25.01 7.33 -20.19
CA LYS A 168 -26.41 7.73 -20.45
C LYS A 168 -26.57 9.16 -20.97
N GLY A 169 -25.61 10.05 -20.71
CA GLY A 169 -25.65 11.45 -21.16
C GLY A 169 -25.15 11.72 -22.58
N LYS A 170 -24.61 10.70 -23.28
CA LYS A 170 -24.13 10.83 -24.68
C LYS A 170 -25.15 10.35 -25.73
N GLY A 171 -26.35 9.98 -25.31
CA GLY A 171 -27.44 9.50 -26.17
C GLY A 171 -28.65 10.45 -26.22
N LYS A 172 -28.44 11.74 -25.96
CA LYS A 172 -29.42 12.81 -26.20
C LYS A 172 -28.76 13.94 -26.96
#